data_AF-A0A919DSK6-F1
#
_entry.id   AF-A0A919DSK6-F1
#
_cell.length_a   1.000
_cell.length_b   1.000
_cell.length_c   1.000
_cell.angle_alpha   90.00
_cell.angle_beta   90.00
_cell.angle_gamma   90.00
#
_symmetry.space_group_name_H-M   'P 1'
#
loop_
_entity.id
_entity.type
_entity.pdbx_description
1 polymer ?
#
loop_
_entity_poly.entity_id
_entity_poly.type
_entity_poly.pdbx_seq_one_letter_code
_entity_poly.pdbx_strand_id
1 'polypeptide(L)' 'MAQQLQRSASRATEPPGVPGAAEAGDLFGNEPAYGDFDGDGRADLALGADFAD' A
#
# COMPACT_ATOMS: atom_id res chain seq x y z
N MET A 1 -31.44 -21.00 8.28
CA MET A 1 -30.52 -20.55 9.35
C MET A 1 -29.10 -20.84 8.90
N ALA A 2 -28.19 -19.91 9.19
CA ALA A 2 -26.76 -19.87 8.82
C ALA A 2 -26.44 -19.43 7.38
N GLN A 3 -26.45 -18.11 7.16
CA GLN A 3 -25.58 -17.50 6.15
C GLN A 3 -24.15 -17.55 6.71
N GLN A 4 -23.29 -18.34 6.06
CA GLN A 4 -21.89 -18.45 6.40
C GLN A 4 -21.21 -17.12 6.05
N LEU A 5 -20.93 -16.29 7.08
CA LEU A 5 -20.09 -15.10 6.96
C LEU A 5 -18.75 -15.51 6.35
N GLN A 6 -18.52 -15.12 5.10
CA GLN A 6 -17.21 -15.20 4.47
C GLN A 6 -16.26 -14.32 5.29
N ARG A 7 -15.47 -14.95 6.16
CA ARG A 7 -14.36 -14.29 6.85
C ARG A 7 -13.49 -13.68 5.75
N SER A 8 -13.47 -12.36 5.70
CA SER A 8 -12.68 -11.57 4.76
C SER A 8 -11.21 -11.86 5.04
N ALA A 9 -10.64 -12.86 4.36
CA ALA A 9 -9.21 -12.94 4.21
C ALA A 9 -8.81 -11.69 3.41
N SER A 10 -8.00 -10.82 4.01
CA SER A 10 -7.33 -9.73 3.32
C SER A 10 -6.47 -10.33 2.22
N ARG A 11 -7.03 -10.42 1.00
CA ARG A 11 -6.30 -10.83 -0.18
C ARG A 11 -5.35 -9.69 -0.51
N ALA A 12 -4.05 -9.92 -0.38
CA ALA A 12 -3.04 -9.02 -0.92
C ALA A 12 -3.30 -8.93 -2.44
N THR A 13 -3.95 -7.85 -2.86
CA THR A 13 -4.08 -7.48 -4.26
C THR A 13 -3.09 -6.36 -4.48
N GLU A 14 -2.21 -6.52 -5.47
CA GLU A 14 -1.30 -5.47 -5.91
C GLU A 14 -2.12 -4.19 -6.17
N PRO A 15 -1.87 -3.10 -5.44
CA PRO A 15 -2.63 -1.88 -5.64
C PRO A 15 -2.35 -1.36 -7.06
N PRO A 16 -3.40 -0.99 -7.83
CA PRO A 16 -3.21 -0.46 -9.16
C PRO A 16 -2.32 0.80 -9.08
N GLY A 17 -1.19 0.78 -9.79
CA GLY A 17 -0.23 1.88 -9.82
C GLY A 17 0.98 1.73 -8.90
N VAL A 18 1.08 0.65 -8.11
CA VAL A 18 2.31 0.29 -7.40
C VAL A 18 2.95 -0.90 -8.11
N PRO A 19 4.08 -0.71 -8.84
CA PRO A 19 4.81 -1.82 -9.44
C PRO A 19 5.34 -2.76 -8.37
N GLY A 20 5.38 -4.08 -8.66
CA GLY A 20 5.96 -5.09 -7.77
C GLY A 20 4.93 -5.82 -6.89
N ALA A 21 5.19 -7.11 -6.66
CA ALA A 21 4.45 -7.90 -5.69
C ALA A 21 4.91 -7.56 -4.27
N ALA A 22 4.05 -7.75 -3.28
CA ALA A 22 4.46 -7.65 -1.88
C ALA A 22 5.26 -8.89 -1.48
N GLU A 23 6.53 -8.72 -1.15
CA GLU A 23 7.46 -9.78 -0.78
C GLU A 23 7.92 -9.66 0.68
N ALA A 24 8.32 -10.78 1.28
CA ALA A 24 8.75 -10.80 2.68
C ALA A 24 10.15 -10.20 2.80
N GLY A 25 10.27 -9.04 3.44
CA GLY A 25 11.53 -8.29 3.53
C GLY A 25 11.44 -6.91 2.88
N ASP A 26 10.39 -6.66 2.09
CA ASP A 26 10.12 -5.35 1.52
C ASP A 26 9.89 -4.31 2.60
N LEU A 27 10.52 -3.15 2.42
CA LEU A 27 10.49 -2.07 3.39
C LEU A 27 9.43 -1.02 3.03
N PHE A 28 8.27 -1.44 2.53
CA PHE A 28 7.19 -0.52 2.18
C PHE A 28 6.82 0.41 3.34
N GLY A 29 6.94 1.72 3.13
CA GLY A 29 6.59 2.75 4.11
C GLY A 29 7.57 2.93 5.27
N ASN A 30 8.81 2.43 5.18
CA ASN A 30 9.80 2.64 6.25
C ASN A 30 10.27 4.10 6.37
N GLU A 31 10.30 4.84 5.25
CA GLU A 31 10.61 6.27 5.25
C GLU A 31 9.50 7.06 4.54
N PRO A 32 8.53 7.60 5.29
CA PRO A 32 7.47 8.42 4.72
C PRO A 32 7.91 9.86 4.47
N ALA A 33 7.41 10.46 3.40
CA ALA A 33 7.50 11.90 3.14
C ALA A 33 6.09 12.50 3.00
N TYR A 34 5.94 13.74 3.44
CA TYR A 34 4.68 14.48 3.35
C TYR A 34 4.92 15.89 2.82
N GLY A 35 3.95 16.42 2.07
CA GLY A 35 4.02 17.73 1.43
C GLY A 35 2.93 17.88 0.37
N ASP A 36 2.73 19.09 -0.14
CA ASP A 36 1.87 19.32 -1.31
C ASP A 36 2.73 19.11 -2.56
N PHE A 37 2.64 17.92 -3.15
CA PHE A 37 3.47 17.49 -4.27
C PHE A 37 2.79 17.74 -5.62
N ASP A 38 1.47 17.90 -5.68
CA ASP A 38 0.72 18.18 -6.91
C ASP A 38 0.16 19.62 -7.03
N GLY A 39 0.23 20.40 -5.97
CA GLY A 39 -0.10 21.83 -5.93
C GLY A 39 -1.59 22.13 -5.72
N ASP A 40 -2.38 21.18 -5.20
CA ASP A 40 -3.81 21.37 -4.94
C ASP A 40 -4.11 22.08 -3.60
N GLY A 41 -3.08 22.35 -2.78
CA GLY A 41 -3.19 22.98 -1.47
C GLY A 41 -3.54 22.03 -0.33
N ARG A 42 -3.51 20.71 -0.55
CA ARG A 42 -3.62 19.66 0.48
C ARG A 42 -2.26 18.99 0.67
N ALA A 43 -2.12 18.33 1.82
CA ALA A 43 -0.94 17.53 2.07
C ALA A 43 -1.10 16.14 1.46
N ASP A 44 -0.10 15.75 0.67
CA ASP A 44 0.08 14.41 0.12
C ASP A 44 0.98 13.56 1.02
N LEU A 45 0.91 12.25 0.80
CA LEU A 45 1.74 11.25 1.47
C LEU A 45 2.45 10.38 0.42
N ALA A 46 3.77 10.31 0.51
CA ALA A 46 4.62 9.43 -0.29
C ALA A 46 5.23 8.35 0.60
N LEU A 47 5.20 7.10 0.12
CA LEU A 47 5.78 5.93 0.79
C LEU A 47 6.83 5.30 -0.12
N GLY A 48 8.04 5.08 0.42
CA GLY A 48 9.07 4.30 -0.27
C GLY A 48 8.66 2.84 -0.41
N ALA A 49 9.03 2.24 -1.55
CA ALA A 49 8.88 0.81 -1.82
C ALA A 49 10.26 0.28 -2.23
N ASP A 50 11.05 -0.11 -1.24
CA ASP A 50 12.30 -0.84 -1.49
C ASP A 50 11.95 -2.31 -1.67
N PHE A 51 12.09 -2.77 -2.92
CA PHE A 51 11.90 -4.17 -3.29
C PHE A 51 13.21 -4.91 -3.03
N ALA A 52 13.15 -5.97 -2.22
CA ALA A 52 14.28 -6.88 -2.05
C ALA A 52 14.15 -8.06 -3.02
N ASP A 53 15.12 -8.25 -3.91
CA ASP A 53 15.17 -9.38 -4.85
C ASP A 53 15.80 -10.66 -4.27
#